data_AF-A0A957F265-F1
#
_entry.id   AF-A0A957F265-F1
#
_cell.length_a   1.000
_cell.length_b   1.000
_cell.length_c   1.000
_cell.angle_alpha   90.00
_cell.angle_beta   90.00
_cell.angle_gamma   90.00
#
_symmetry.space_group_name_H-M   'P 1'
#
loop_
_entity.id
_entity.type
_entity.pdbx_description
1 polymer ?
#
loop_
_entity_poly.entity_id
_entity_poly.type
_entity_poly.pdbx_seq_one_letter_code
_entity_poly.pdbx_strand_id
1 'polypeptide(L)'
;MEQLKPFASLKALRDAHSRLRKRRYERGMTTRLLRDIDKFVQRGRLTGMVLAEDEDRTYAQTVLDYWTNVLYRAQWPEPDATLVTYQSLRPATPMAASV
;
A
#
# COMPACT_ATOMS: atom_id res chain seq x y z
N MET A 1 11.56 14.29 -7.06
CA MET A 1 11.00 13.22 -6.21
C MET A 1 10.59 12.07 -7.11
N GLU A 2 11.07 10.85 -6.86
CA GLU A 2 10.72 9.67 -7.67
C GLU A 2 9.22 9.39 -7.48
N GLN A 3 8.42 9.52 -8.56
CA GLN A 3 6.97 9.25 -8.48
C GLN A 3 6.76 7.75 -8.23
N LEU A 4 6.28 7.40 -7.04
CA LEU A 4 5.93 6.02 -6.70
C LEU A 4 4.57 5.68 -7.31
N LYS A 5 4.55 4.65 -8.16
CA LYS A 5 3.33 4.17 -8.82
C LYS A 5 2.63 3.09 -7.97
N PRO A 6 1.29 3.10 -7.89
CA PRO A 6 0.54 2.04 -7.20
C PRO A 6 0.83 0.66 -7.81
N PHE A 7 0.53 -0.40 -7.08
CA PHE A 7 0.46 -1.73 -7.66
C PHE A 7 -0.76 -1.82 -8.57
N ALA A 8 -0.64 -2.54 -9.69
CA ALA A 8 -1.72 -2.64 -10.67
C ALA A 8 -2.92 -3.48 -10.17
N SER A 9 -2.73 -4.28 -9.12
CA SER A 9 -3.75 -5.16 -8.54
C SER A 9 -3.35 -5.65 -7.16
N LEU A 10 -4.29 -6.26 -6.43
CA LEU A 10 -3.99 -6.93 -5.17
C LEU A 10 -2.97 -8.06 -5.34
N LYS A 11 -3.03 -8.81 -6.45
CA LYS A 11 -2.04 -9.85 -6.75
C LYS A 11 -0.63 -9.29 -6.82
N ALA A 12 -0.44 -8.15 -7.48
CA ALA A 12 0.87 -7.49 -7.56
C ALA A 12 1.38 -7.03 -6.19
N LEU A 13 0.49 -6.54 -5.32
CA LEU A 13 0.81 -6.19 -3.93
C LEU A 13 1.22 -7.45 -3.12
N ARG A 14 0.47 -8.54 -3.24
CA ARG A 14 0.76 -9.84 -2.61
C ARG A 14 2.13 -10.37 -3.01
N ASP A 15 2.44 -10.37 -4.31
CA ASP A 15 3.73 -10.83 -4.81
C ASP A 15 4.89 -9.96 -4.29
N ALA A 16 4.69 -8.65 -4.21
CA ALA A 16 5.69 -7.74 -3.64
C ALA A 16 5.89 -7.96 -2.13
N HIS A 17 4.80 -8.15 -1.37
CA HIS A 17 4.84 -8.52 0.04
C HIS A 17 5.63 -9.82 0.28
N SER A 18 5.34 -10.87 -0.49
CA SER A 18 6.05 -12.16 -0.41
C SER A 18 7.55 -12.02 -0.68
N ARG A 19 7.94 -11.21 -1.69
CA ARG A 19 9.35 -10.92 -1.98
C ARG A 19 10.05 -10.19 -0.83
N LEU A 20 9.39 -9.25 -0.16
CA LEU A 20 9.97 -8.55 0.99
C LEU A 20 10.12 -9.48 2.19
N ARG A 21 9.12 -10.32 2.48
CA ARG A 21 9.23 -11.35 3.54
C ARG A 21 10.39 -12.29 3.29
N LYS A 22 10.54 -12.79 2.06
CA LYS A 22 11.66 -13.65 1.67
C LYS A 22 13.01 -12.95 1.87
N ARG A 23 13.16 -11.71 1.40
CA ARG A 23 14.40 -10.93 1.60
C ARG A 23 14.72 -10.70 3.07
N ARG A 24 13.72 -10.39 3.89
CA ARG A 24 13.88 -10.24 5.34
C ARG A 24 14.39 -11.53 5.98
N TYR A 25 13.81 -12.66 5.59
CA TYR A 25 14.22 -13.97 6.12
C TYR A 25 15.66 -14.32 5.71
N GLU A 26 16.03 -14.10 4.45
CA GLU A 26 17.35 -14.48 3.92
C GLU A 26 18.49 -13.56 4.36
N ARG A 27 18.23 -12.26 4.50
CA ARG A 27 19.27 -11.23 4.67
C ARG A 27 19.17 -10.44 5.97
N GLY A 28 18.16 -10.73 6.78
CA GLY A 28 17.86 -9.95 7.98
C GLY A 28 17.38 -8.53 7.69
N MET A 29 17.37 -7.70 8.73
CA MET A 29 16.91 -6.31 8.64
C MET A 29 18.07 -5.37 8.33
N THR A 30 18.23 -5.01 7.05
CA THR A 30 19.26 -4.07 6.60
C THR A 30 18.66 -2.71 6.27
N THR A 31 19.46 -1.63 6.30
CA THR A 31 19.02 -0.28 5.90
C THR A 31 18.44 -0.24 4.48
N ARG A 32 19.00 -1.05 3.57
CA ARG A 32 18.47 -1.19 2.21
C ARG A 32 17.08 -1.80 2.21
N LEU A 33 16.86 -2.85 3.01
CA LEU A 33 15.55 -3.48 3.13
C LEU A 33 14.53 -2.53 3.77
N LEU A 34 14.91 -1.76 4.80
CA LEU A 34 14.03 -0.75 5.40
C LEU A 34 13.58 0.28 4.37
N ARG A 35 14.49 0.76 3.51
CA ARG A 35 14.15 1.66 2.40
C ARG A 35 13.20 1.00 1.38
N ASP A 36 13.42 -0.27 1.06
CA ASP A 36 12.54 -1.01 0.15
C ASP A 36 11.14 -1.23 0.75
N ILE A 37 11.05 -1.46 2.07
CA ILE A 37 9.78 -1.56 2.81
C ILE A 37 9.06 -0.21 2.82
N ASP A 38 9.76 0.89 3.09
CA ASP A 38 9.19 2.25 3.03
C ASP A 38 8.59 2.55 1.65
N LYS A 39 9.35 2.29 0.57
CA LYS A 39 8.85 2.40 -0.80
C LYS A 39 7.64 1.49 -1.06
N PHE A 40 7.63 0.29 -0.49
CA PHE A 40 6.50 -0.62 -0.60
C PHE A 40 5.25 -0.07 0.08
N VAL A 41 5.36 0.47 1.30
CA VAL A 41 4.22 1.04 2.03
C VAL A 41 3.63 2.22 1.26
N GLN A 42 4.48 3.14 0.80
CA GLN A 42 4.03 4.30 0.03
C GLN A 42 3.29 3.89 -1.27
N ARG A 43 3.80 2.89 -1.99
CA ARG A 43 3.10 2.35 -3.18
C ARG A 43 1.82 1.59 -2.83
N GLY A 44 1.85 0.83 -1.74
CA GLY A 44 0.72 0.06 -1.25
C GLY A 44 -0.45 0.96 -0.88
N ARG A 45 -0.19 2.06 -0.17
CA ARG A 45 -1.18 3.10 0.13
C ARG A 45 -1.92 3.58 -1.13
N LEU A 46 -1.19 3.93 -2.19
CA LEU A 46 -1.76 4.39 -3.46
C LEU A 46 -2.58 3.31 -4.18
N THR A 47 -2.31 2.04 -3.90
CA THR A 47 -3.05 0.91 -4.51
C THR A 47 -4.51 0.90 -4.05
N GLY A 48 -4.84 1.55 -2.91
CA GLY A 48 -6.22 1.74 -2.48
C GLY A 48 -7.12 2.41 -3.52
N MET A 49 -6.57 3.19 -4.46
CA MET A 49 -7.34 3.81 -5.56
C MET A 49 -7.96 2.79 -6.52
N VAL A 50 -7.37 1.59 -6.65
CA VAL A 50 -7.80 0.56 -7.61
C VAL A 50 -8.42 -0.67 -6.95
N LEU A 51 -8.47 -0.73 -5.62
CA LEU A 51 -9.10 -1.81 -4.87
C LEU A 51 -10.56 -1.43 -4.56
N ALA A 52 -11.48 -2.02 -5.32
CA ALA A 52 -12.92 -1.79 -5.17
C ALA A 52 -13.53 -2.62 -4.03
N GLU A 53 -13.09 -3.87 -3.88
CA GLU A 53 -13.66 -4.82 -2.90
C GLU A 53 -13.16 -4.54 -1.48
N ASP A 54 -14.07 -4.48 -0.52
CA ASP A 54 -13.73 -4.22 0.89
C ASP A 54 -12.81 -5.30 1.49
N GLU A 55 -12.97 -6.56 1.08
CA GLU A 55 -12.08 -7.65 1.50
C GLU A 55 -10.64 -7.43 1.01
N ASP A 56 -10.49 -7.02 -0.25
CA ASP A 56 -9.19 -6.72 -0.85
C ASP A 56 -8.53 -5.52 -0.17
N ARG A 57 -9.31 -4.49 0.15
CA ARG A 57 -8.86 -3.32 0.90
C ARG A 57 -8.43 -3.69 2.32
N THR A 58 -9.22 -4.49 3.02
CA THR A 58 -8.92 -4.96 4.38
C THR A 58 -7.61 -5.77 4.39
N TYR A 59 -7.44 -6.66 3.43
CA TYR A 59 -6.19 -7.42 3.27
C TYR A 59 -5.01 -6.49 3.01
N ALA A 60 -5.15 -5.55 2.08
CA ALA A 60 -4.08 -4.62 1.74
C ALA A 60 -3.70 -3.77 2.97
N GLN A 61 -4.67 -3.25 3.73
CA GLN A 61 -4.41 -2.47 4.95
C GLN A 61 -3.63 -3.30 5.98
N THR A 62 -4.07 -4.54 6.24
CA THR A 62 -3.37 -5.46 7.16
C THR A 62 -1.91 -5.68 6.75
N VAL A 63 -1.63 -5.80 5.44
CA VAL A 63 -0.26 -5.95 4.93
C VAL A 63 0.57 -4.68 5.13
N LEU A 64 -0.02 -3.49 4.97
CA LEU A 64 0.69 -2.23 5.20
C LEU A 64 0.97 -2.01 6.68
N ASP A 65 -0.01 -2.26 7.54
CA ASP A 65 0.11 -2.15 9.01
C ASP A 65 1.20 -3.07 9.55
N TYR A 66 1.34 -4.27 8.99
CA TYR A 66 2.45 -5.17 9.32
C TYR A 66 3.81 -4.51 9.07
N TRP A 67 3.97 -3.86 7.91
CA TRP A 67 5.26 -3.29 7.52
C TRP A 67 5.57 -1.97 8.24
N THR A 68 4.57 -1.11 8.50
CA THR A 68 4.77 0.06 9.37
C THR A 68 5.20 -0.34 10.77
N ASN A 69 4.57 -1.36 11.36
CA ASN A 69 5.02 -1.91 12.65
C ASN A 69 6.48 -2.41 12.61
N VAL A 70 6.92 -2.97 11.48
CA VAL A 70 8.30 -3.41 11.29
C VAL A 70 9.26 -2.21 11.19
N LEU A 71 8.88 -1.15 10.47
CA LEU A 71 9.66 0.08 10.38
C LEU A 71 9.77 0.80 11.73
N TYR A 72 8.65 0.90 12.45
CA TYR A 72 8.58 1.45 13.81
C TYR A 72 9.56 0.75 14.76
N ARG A 73 9.54 -0.59 14.80
CA ARG A 73 10.46 -1.38 15.65
C ARG A 73 11.92 -1.22 15.25
N ALA A 74 12.19 -0.90 13.99
CA ALA A 74 13.54 -0.63 13.49
C ALA A 74 13.98 0.84 13.69
N GLN A 75 13.17 1.66 14.38
CA GLN A 75 13.37 3.10 14.55
C GLN A 75 13.54 3.84 13.22
N TRP A 76 12.92 3.32 12.16
CA TRP A 76 12.87 3.96 10.85
C TRP A 76 11.68 4.94 10.80
N PRO A 77 11.77 6.06 10.06
CA PRO A 77 10.64 6.97 9.87
C PRO A 77 9.40 6.21 9.43
N GLU A 78 8.29 6.41 10.13
CA GLU A 78 7.06 5.68 9.89
C GLU A 78 6.27 6.35 8.74
N PRO A 79 6.10 5.66 7.59
CA PRO A 79 5.31 6.20 6.50
C PRO A 79 3.82 6.09 6.80
N ASP A 80 3.01 6.99 6.25
CA ASP A 80 1.56 6.85 6.26
C ASP A 80 1.13 5.62 5.45
N ALA A 81 0.60 4.62 6.17
CA ALA A 81 0.11 3.35 5.63
C ALA A 81 -1.38 3.35 5.28
N THR A 82 -2.10 4.45 5.50
CA THR A 82 -3.56 4.51 5.29
C THR A 82 -3.87 4.40 3.80
N LEU A 83 -4.58 3.36 3.37
CA LEU A 83 -4.99 3.20 1.98
C LEU A 83 -5.76 4.43 1.48
N VAL A 84 -5.42 4.88 0.27
CA VAL A 84 -6.21 5.92 -0.39
C VAL A 84 -7.61 5.39 -0.70
N THR A 85 -8.61 6.28 -0.63
CA THR A 85 -9.99 6.00 -1.00
C THR A 85 -10.07 5.44 -2.43
N TYR A 86 -10.88 4.40 -2.60
CA TYR A 86 -11.16 3.85 -3.93
C TYR A 86 -11.76 4.93 -4.83
N GLN A 87 -11.21 5.07 -6.03
CA GLN A 87 -11.76 5.97 -7.04
C GLN A 87 -12.67 5.16 -7.96
N SER A 88 -13.96 5.11 -7.61
CA SER A 88 -14.97 4.63 -8.56
C SER A 88 -15.02 5.62 -9.72
N LEU A 89 -14.72 5.16 -10.94
CA LEU A 89 -14.90 5.93 -12.18
C LEU A 89 -16.39 6.13 -12.52
N ARG A 90 -17.26 6.32 -11.53
CA ARG A 90 -18.62 6.79 -11.75
C ARG A 90 -18.51 8.25 -12.18
N PRO A 91 -19.01 8.64 -13.38
CA PRO A 91 -19.20 10.06 -13.65
C PRO A 91 -20.11 10.59 -12.53
N ALA A 92 -19.71 11.70 -11.91
CA ALA A 92 -20.57 12.41 -10.99
C ALA A 92 -21.88 12.69 -11.73
N THR A 93 -22.95 11.96 -11.41
CA THR A 93 -24.26 12.26 -11.95
C THR A 93 -24.57 13.68 -11.50
N PRO A 94 -24.75 14.67 -12.40
CA PRO A 94 -25.21 15.97 -11.96
C PRO A 94 -26.58 15.73 -11.35
N MET A 95 -26.69 15.97 -10.04
CA MET A 95 -27.96 15.91 -9.33
C MET A 95 -28.85 16.93 -10.02
N ALA A 96 -29.85 16.45 -10.76
CA ALA A 96 -30.81 17.29 -11.44
C ALA A 96 -31.45 18.21 -10.40
N ALA A 97 -31.19 19.51 -10.53
CA ALA A 97 -31.98 20.54 -9.88
C ALA A 97 -33.38 20.45 -10.49
N SER A 98 -34.29 19.76 -9.80
CA SER A 98 -35.71 19.88 -10.10
C SER A 98 -36.22 21.19 -9.55
N VAL A 99 -36.80 21.95 -10.47
CA VAL A 99 -37.51 23.23 -10.36
C VAL A 99 -38.73 23.10 -9.45
#